data_AF-A0A177AX68-F1
#
_entry.id   AF-A0A177AX68-F1
#
_cell.length_a   1.000
_cell.length_b   1.000
_cell.length_c   1.000
_cell.angle_alpha   90.00
_cell.angle_beta   90.00
_cell.angle_gamma   90.00
#
_symmetry.space_group_name_H-M   'P 1'
#
loop_
_entity.id
_entity.type
_entity.pdbx_description
1 polymer ?
#
loop_
_entity_poly.entity_id
_entity_poly.type
_entity_poly.pdbx_seq_one_letter_code
_entity_poly.pdbx_strand_id
1 'polypeptide(L)'
;MGLLDPCTKDGRVIFLLPWQNGTIAGTTDEDCKLTFEPAPSEEGINFILNELRNYFDKDISVRRSDVLSSWCGIRPLVIDPKAKNTESLARNHVINVSDNNLVTISGGKWTTYRQMAQETVDTAIKVGNLLPTNDCLTKGLLLDGSKGWSPLIPKMSLIQDLGIDPKVSHHLSATYGMNAYDVVSNAELSNKKWPILGKKLHENYPYLECEVKYSIKEYACSAVDVISRRIRIAFVNVYATLEILPKIINIMAKELNWNETRKKKEYEDCINFLKTQMGMHLREIPHETLTLTEDEIENFKKQYKILDSKNEGFLTYNRVAEYIRSINNDIKHTELHIIFNEIDMNRNGQIEMHEFIRFMDKIKSGTSNTIHLTKSSIGNLEVDSGHLKKRSGHGADE
;
A
#
# COMPACT_ATOMS: atom_id res chain seq x y z
N MET A 1 7.16 -16.06 -10.27
CA MET A 1 8.37 -15.83 -11.09
C MET A 1 8.68 -14.35 -10.99
N GLY A 2 9.92 -13.97 -10.66
CA GLY A 2 10.35 -12.57 -10.68
C GLY A 2 11.05 -12.26 -12.00
N LEU A 3 10.99 -11.02 -12.47
CA LEU A 3 11.67 -10.55 -13.67
C LEU A 3 12.74 -9.52 -13.30
N LEU A 4 13.87 -9.60 -14.00
CA LEU A 4 14.97 -8.66 -13.93
C LEU A 4 15.16 -8.06 -15.32
N ASP A 5 15.05 -6.75 -15.41
CA ASP A 5 15.41 -5.98 -16.59
C ASP A 5 16.77 -5.30 -16.38
N PRO A 6 17.84 -5.77 -17.05
CA PRO A 6 19.16 -5.16 -17.00
C PRO A 6 19.39 -4.06 -18.06
N CYS A 7 18.41 -3.75 -18.92
CA CYS A 7 18.57 -2.91 -20.11
C CYS A 7 17.47 -1.85 -20.22
N THR A 8 17.22 -1.10 -19.16
CA THR A 8 16.37 0.10 -19.23
C THR A 8 17.01 1.17 -20.11
N LYS A 9 16.23 2.17 -20.54
CA LYS A 9 16.70 3.26 -21.42
C LYS A 9 17.91 4.05 -20.90
N ASP A 10 18.16 4.01 -19.60
CA ASP A 10 19.25 4.70 -18.92
C ASP A 10 20.29 3.75 -18.29
N GLY A 11 20.22 2.44 -18.58
CA GLY A 11 21.16 1.43 -18.08
C GLY A 11 20.98 1.05 -16.61
N ARG A 12 19.90 1.50 -15.95
CA ARG A 12 19.51 1.06 -14.61
C ARG A 12 18.87 -0.34 -14.66
N VAL A 13 18.78 -1.00 -13.51
CA VAL A 13 18.18 -2.34 -13.40
C VAL A 13 16.83 -2.23 -12.71
N ILE A 14 15.78 -2.73 -13.35
CA ILE A 14 14.44 -2.85 -12.75
C ILE A 14 14.13 -4.30 -12.40
N PHE A 15 13.63 -4.50 -11.21
CA PHE A 15 13.14 -5.74 -10.65
C PHE A 15 11.61 -5.70 -10.61
N LEU A 16 11.00 -6.81 -11.00
CA LEU A 16 9.59 -7.09 -10.83
C LEU A 16 9.46 -8.36 -10.00
N LEU A 17 9.14 -8.19 -8.71
CA LEU A 17 9.16 -9.29 -7.76
C LEU A 17 7.76 -9.53 -7.20
N PRO A 18 7.23 -10.76 -7.27
CA PRO A 18 5.99 -11.09 -6.59
C PRO A 18 6.20 -10.97 -5.08
N TRP A 19 5.32 -10.23 -4.40
CA TRP A 19 5.41 -10.01 -2.97
C TRP A 19 4.03 -9.75 -2.37
N GLN A 20 3.68 -10.49 -1.31
CA GLN A 20 2.44 -10.30 -0.54
C GLN A 20 1.16 -10.20 -1.41
N ASN A 21 1.02 -11.09 -2.40
CA ASN A 21 -0.06 -11.11 -3.41
C ASN A 21 -0.10 -9.89 -4.36
N GLY A 22 0.93 -9.04 -4.35
CA GLY A 22 1.17 -7.99 -5.33
C GLY A 22 2.48 -8.18 -6.07
N THR A 23 2.91 -7.13 -6.77
CA THR A 23 4.22 -7.06 -7.44
C THR A 23 4.92 -5.79 -6.99
N ILE A 24 6.16 -5.93 -6.48
CA ILE A 24 7.06 -4.80 -6.27
C ILE A 24 7.78 -4.53 -7.57
N ALA A 25 7.77 -3.27 -8.01
CA ALA A 25 8.55 -2.77 -9.12
C ALA A 25 9.52 -1.69 -8.65
N GLY A 26 10.77 -1.74 -9.08
CA GLY A 26 11.80 -0.77 -8.71
C GLY A 26 13.18 -1.20 -9.19
N THR A 27 14.25 -0.43 -9.03
CA THR A 27 14.38 0.75 -8.16
C THR A 27 14.87 1.94 -8.97
N THR A 28 14.64 3.14 -8.44
CA THR A 28 15.27 4.37 -8.91
C THR A 28 16.58 4.63 -8.17
N ASP A 29 17.42 5.47 -8.76
CA ASP A 29 18.65 5.95 -8.15
C ASP A 29 18.80 7.43 -8.49
N GLU A 30 18.66 8.27 -7.46
CA GLU A 30 18.60 9.72 -7.56
C GLU A 30 19.32 10.32 -6.34
N ASP A 31 20.03 11.43 -6.55
CA ASP A 31 20.64 12.18 -5.46
C ASP A 31 19.55 12.75 -4.54
N CYS A 32 19.74 12.62 -3.23
CA CYS A 32 18.77 13.10 -2.26
C CYS A 32 19.43 13.86 -1.11
N LYS A 33 18.69 14.81 -0.52
CA LYS A 33 19.06 15.41 0.76
C LYS A 33 18.75 14.42 1.89
N LEU A 34 19.62 14.36 2.89
CA LEU A 34 19.40 13.53 4.06
C LEU A 34 18.15 13.98 4.81
N THR A 35 17.23 13.05 5.04
CA THR A 35 15.99 13.26 5.80
C THR A 35 15.64 11.97 6.54
N PHE A 36 14.94 12.10 7.67
CA PHE A 36 14.38 10.95 8.39
C PHE A 36 13.07 10.46 7.75
N GLU A 37 12.47 11.25 6.86
CA GLU A 37 11.19 10.96 6.22
C GLU A 37 11.35 11.02 4.70
N PRO A 38 12.08 10.08 4.10
CA PRO A 38 12.27 10.06 2.66
C PRO A 38 10.92 9.74 1.98
N ALA A 39 10.56 10.54 0.98
CA ALA A 39 9.31 10.42 0.25
C ALA A 39 9.56 10.02 -1.22
N PRO A 40 8.77 9.09 -1.79
CA PRO A 40 8.84 8.79 -3.21
C PRO A 40 8.42 10.00 -4.05
N SER A 41 8.94 10.11 -5.27
CA SER A 41 8.61 11.16 -6.24
C SER A 41 7.64 10.64 -7.31
N GLU A 42 6.80 11.52 -7.87
CA GLU A 42 5.95 11.17 -9.02
C GLU A 42 6.80 10.85 -10.25
N GLU A 43 7.91 11.54 -10.45
CA GLU A 43 8.85 11.28 -11.53
C GLU A 43 9.40 9.86 -11.44
N GLY A 44 9.80 9.42 -10.24
CA GLY A 44 10.31 8.07 -10.01
C GLY A 44 9.25 6.99 -10.23
N ILE A 45 8.01 7.23 -9.81
CA ILE A 45 6.88 6.31 -10.06
C ILE A 45 6.58 6.22 -11.56
N ASN A 46 6.50 7.35 -12.25
CA ASN A 46 6.23 7.39 -13.69
C ASN A 46 7.36 6.77 -14.51
N PHE A 47 8.62 6.90 -14.07
CA PHE A 47 9.76 6.19 -14.66
C PHE A 47 9.54 4.67 -14.60
N ILE A 48 9.26 4.13 -13.41
CA ILE A 48 9.02 2.68 -13.24
C ILE A 48 7.83 2.22 -14.10
N LEU A 49 6.73 2.97 -14.11
CA LEU A 49 5.55 2.65 -14.91
C LEU A 49 5.82 2.68 -16.43
N ASN A 50 6.63 3.62 -16.90
CA ASN A 50 6.99 3.73 -18.31
C ASN A 50 7.88 2.57 -18.75
N GLU A 51 8.84 2.15 -17.94
CA GLU A 51 9.66 0.98 -18.24
C GLU A 51 8.82 -0.30 -18.20
N LEU A 52 7.87 -0.41 -17.26
CA LEU A 52 6.95 -1.53 -17.18
C LEU A 52 6.13 -1.76 -18.45
N ARG A 53 5.64 -0.68 -19.08
CA ARG A 53 4.84 -0.75 -20.30
C ARG A 53 5.56 -1.44 -21.46
N ASN A 54 6.89 -1.49 -21.44
CA ASN A 54 7.66 -2.17 -22.48
C ASN A 54 7.59 -3.71 -22.36
N TYR A 55 7.15 -4.24 -21.21
CA TYR A 55 7.11 -5.68 -20.90
C TYR A 55 5.74 -6.32 -21.01
N PHE A 56 4.68 -5.52 -21.08
CA PHE A 56 3.31 -6.00 -21.22
C PHE A 56 2.86 -5.90 -22.68
N ASP A 57 1.90 -6.75 -23.05
CA ASP A 57 1.21 -6.62 -24.33
C ASP A 57 0.60 -5.23 -24.47
N LYS A 58 0.49 -4.73 -25.71
CA LYS A 58 -0.01 -3.38 -26.01
C LYS A 58 -1.43 -3.13 -25.49
N ASP A 59 -2.20 -4.19 -25.30
CA ASP A 59 -3.56 -4.13 -24.77
C ASP A 59 -3.61 -4.03 -23.23
N ILE A 60 -2.48 -4.23 -22.55
CA ILE A 60 -2.34 -4.17 -21.09
C ILE A 60 -1.58 -2.90 -20.72
N SER A 61 -2.31 -1.87 -20.31
CA SER A 61 -1.71 -0.65 -19.78
C SER A 61 -1.66 -0.69 -18.26
N VAL A 62 -0.46 -0.79 -17.68
CA VAL A 62 -0.23 -0.48 -16.26
C VAL A 62 -0.27 1.04 -16.07
N ARG A 63 -1.10 1.50 -15.14
CA ARG A 63 -1.43 2.92 -14.94
C ARG A 63 -1.09 3.34 -13.51
N ARG A 64 -1.01 4.64 -13.28
CA ARG A 64 -0.68 5.22 -11.97
C ARG A 64 -1.64 4.78 -10.85
N SER A 65 -2.91 4.59 -11.20
CA SER A 65 -3.99 4.06 -10.35
C SER A 65 -3.85 2.58 -9.99
N ASP A 66 -2.89 1.86 -10.56
CA ASP A 66 -2.62 0.46 -10.22
C ASP A 66 -1.53 0.35 -9.14
N VAL A 67 -0.84 1.47 -8.82
CA VAL A 67 0.20 1.55 -7.77
C VAL A 67 -0.46 1.74 -6.41
N LEU A 68 -0.57 0.67 -5.62
CA LEU A 68 -1.28 0.66 -4.33
C LEU A 68 -0.49 1.25 -3.15
N SER A 69 0.84 1.32 -3.30
CA SER A 69 1.76 1.95 -2.35
C SER A 69 3.06 2.23 -3.10
N SER A 70 3.78 3.26 -2.67
CA SER A 70 5.11 3.59 -3.17
C SER A 70 5.96 4.08 -2.01
N TRP A 71 7.23 3.71 -1.96
CA TRP A 71 8.12 4.13 -0.89
C TRP A 71 9.52 4.35 -1.44
N CYS A 72 10.35 5.00 -0.64
CA CYS A 72 11.76 5.15 -0.95
C CYS A 72 12.61 4.92 0.31
N GLY A 73 13.91 4.76 0.10
CA GLY A 73 14.88 4.63 1.17
C GLY A 73 16.21 5.23 0.74
N ILE A 74 16.96 5.73 1.71
CA ILE A 74 18.27 6.35 1.46
C ILE A 74 19.34 5.27 1.58
N ARG A 75 20.18 5.13 0.56
CA ARG A 75 21.33 4.21 0.58
C ARG A 75 22.48 4.86 1.36
N PRO A 76 23.02 4.22 2.41
CA PRO A 76 24.19 4.73 3.12
C PRO A 76 25.44 4.45 2.30
N LEU A 77 25.70 5.28 1.30
CA LEU A 77 26.90 5.18 0.47
C LEU A 77 28.08 5.80 1.22
N VAL A 78 29.20 5.07 1.28
CA VAL A 78 30.37 5.47 2.07
C VAL A 78 31.57 5.65 1.16
N ILE A 79 32.28 6.75 1.41
CA ILE A 79 33.63 6.99 0.89
C ILE A 79 34.58 6.66 2.04
N ASP A 80 35.56 5.80 1.77
CA ASP A 80 36.60 5.53 2.75
C ASP A 80 37.43 6.83 2.96
N PRO A 81 37.44 7.42 4.17
CA PRO A 81 38.19 8.64 4.43
C PRO A 81 39.71 8.49 4.23
N LYS A 82 40.22 7.25 4.13
CA LYS A 82 41.63 6.95 3.85
C LYS A 82 41.90 6.67 2.36
N ALA A 83 40.86 6.57 1.51
CA ALA A 83 41.03 6.33 0.09
C ALA A 83 41.46 7.62 -0.65
N LYS A 84 42.53 7.51 -1.45
CA LYS A 84 43.06 8.63 -2.25
C LYS A 84 42.19 9.00 -3.46
N ASN A 85 41.28 8.12 -3.89
CA ASN A 85 40.37 8.34 -5.00
C ASN A 85 38.92 8.29 -4.52
N THR A 86 38.19 9.39 -4.71
CA THR A 86 36.79 9.58 -4.33
C THR A 86 35.80 8.88 -5.27
N GLU A 87 36.24 8.40 -6.43
CA GLU A 87 35.38 7.76 -7.44
C GLU A 87 35.06 6.29 -7.16
N SER A 88 35.86 5.60 -6.35
CA SER A 88 35.56 4.24 -5.91
C SER A 88 34.72 4.28 -4.64
N LEU A 89 33.46 4.70 -4.76
CA LEU A 89 32.44 4.46 -3.74
C LEU A 89 32.53 2.99 -3.31
N ALA A 90 32.95 2.76 -2.07
CA ALA A 90 33.17 1.41 -1.59
C ALA A 90 31.80 0.73 -1.53
N ARG A 91 31.55 -0.25 -2.41
CA ARG A 91 30.33 -1.09 -2.36
C ARG A 91 30.29 -2.01 -1.12
N ASN A 92 31.27 -1.89 -0.23
CA ASN A 92 31.48 -2.65 1.00
C ASN A 92 31.27 -1.73 2.22
N HIS A 93 31.14 -2.33 3.41
CA HIS A 93 31.15 -1.55 4.66
C HIS A 93 32.55 -1.09 5.02
N VAL A 94 32.64 0.00 5.77
CA VAL A 94 33.87 0.54 6.36
C VAL A 94 33.71 0.50 7.88
N ILE A 95 34.75 0.01 8.57
CA ILE A 95 34.85 0.09 10.03
C ILE A 95 35.97 1.07 10.37
N ASN A 96 35.63 2.13 11.09
CA ASN A 96 36.58 3.14 11.54
C ASN A 96 36.62 3.18 13.07
N VAL A 97 37.82 3.35 13.63
CA VAL A 97 38.04 3.54 15.07
C VAL A 97 38.62 4.94 15.26
N SER A 98 37.97 5.76 16.06
CA SER A 98 38.45 7.11 16.41
C SER A 98 39.48 7.07 17.53
N ASP A 99 40.14 8.21 17.77
CA ASP A 99 41.15 8.37 18.83
C ASP A 99 40.60 8.12 20.24
N ASN A 100 39.29 8.28 20.44
CA ASN A 100 38.60 7.98 21.70
C ASN A 100 37.99 6.56 21.73
N ASN A 101 38.47 5.64 20.88
CA ASN A 101 38.05 4.24 20.83
C ASN A 101 36.59 4.01 20.42
N LEU A 102 35.93 4.96 19.78
CA LEU A 102 34.59 4.75 19.21
C LEU A 102 34.70 3.92 17.93
N VAL A 103 34.08 2.75 17.93
CA VAL A 103 33.97 1.89 16.74
C VAL A 103 32.74 2.28 15.93
N THR A 104 32.95 2.73 14.71
CA THR A 104 31.89 3.13 13.77
C THR A 104 31.87 2.19 12.58
N ILE A 105 30.71 1.61 12.28
CA ILE A 105 30.44 0.92 11.02
C ILE A 105 29.60 1.80 10.11
N SER A 106 29.96 1.87 8.83
CA SER A 106 29.20 2.62 7.83
C SER A 106 29.12 1.84 6.52
N GLY A 107 28.00 1.98 5.80
CA GLY A 107 27.79 1.33 4.51
C GLY A 107 27.48 -0.16 4.62
N GLY A 108 27.84 -0.90 3.58
CA GLY A 108 27.51 -2.32 3.47
C GLY A 108 26.13 -2.60 2.89
N LYS A 109 25.73 -3.87 2.93
CA LYS A 109 24.47 -4.36 2.35
C LYS A 109 23.73 -5.21 3.37
N TRP A 110 22.41 -5.25 3.23
CA TRP A 110 21.59 -6.18 4.00
C TRP A 110 22.06 -7.63 3.84
N THR A 111 22.47 -8.06 2.65
CA THR A 111 22.95 -9.43 2.40
C THR A 111 24.22 -9.80 3.18
N THR A 112 25.00 -8.82 3.62
CA THR A 112 26.29 -9.03 4.30
C THR A 112 26.22 -8.66 5.79
N TYR A 113 25.04 -8.36 6.33
CA TYR A 113 24.86 -7.83 7.69
C TYR A 113 25.52 -8.68 8.78
N ARG A 114 25.46 -10.01 8.67
CA ARG A 114 26.04 -10.93 9.67
C ARG A 114 27.57 -10.84 9.68
N GLN A 115 28.18 -10.79 8.50
CA GLN A 115 29.64 -10.65 8.38
C GLN A 115 30.08 -9.26 8.88
N MET A 116 29.37 -8.21 8.48
CA MET A 116 29.55 -6.85 8.99
C MET A 116 29.52 -6.80 10.53
N ALA A 117 28.52 -7.44 11.14
CA ALA A 117 28.38 -7.49 12.60
C ALA A 117 29.55 -8.23 13.26
N GLN A 118 29.98 -9.37 12.69
CA GLN A 118 31.14 -10.10 13.19
C GLN A 118 32.41 -9.25 13.17
N GLU A 119 32.74 -8.64 12.03
CA GLU A 119 33.95 -7.80 11.90
C GLU A 119 33.91 -6.57 12.82
N THR A 120 32.71 -6.00 13.04
CA THR A 120 32.52 -4.88 13.98
C THR A 120 32.76 -5.32 15.42
N VAL A 121 32.23 -6.48 15.82
CA VAL A 121 32.44 -7.04 17.17
C VAL A 121 33.91 -7.42 17.38
N ASP A 122 34.56 -8.04 16.39
CA ASP A 122 35.98 -8.37 16.43
C ASP A 122 36.85 -7.11 16.60
N THR A 123 36.45 -6.01 15.97
CA THR A 123 37.11 -4.71 16.15
C THR A 123 36.88 -4.16 17.55
N ALA A 124 35.65 -4.22 18.06
CA ALA A 124 35.33 -3.78 19.43
C ALA A 124 36.08 -4.59 20.50
N ILE A 125 36.27 -5.90 20.30
CA ILE A 125 37.08 -6.76 21.18
C ILE A 125 38.52 -6.27 21.24
N LYS A 126 39.12 -5.97 20.08
CA LYS A 126 40.50 -5.46 20.01
C LYS A 126 40.64 -4.09 20.68
N VAL A 127 39.72 -3.17 20.39
CA VAL A 127 39.74 -1.81 20.94
C VAL A 127 39.51 -1.80 22.45
N GLY A 128 38.61 -2.66 22.94
CA GLY A 128 38.31 -2.79 24.36
C GLY A 128 39.26 -3.69 25.14
N ASN A 129 40.29 -4.27 24.50
CA ASN A 129 41.17 -5.29 25.09
C ASN A 129 40.39 -6.42 25.79
N LEU A 130 39.28 -6.85 25.17
CA LEU A 130 38.43 -7.90 25.71
C LEU A 130 39.00 -9.28 25.39
N LEU A 131 38.78 -10.24 26.29
CA LEU A 131 39.21 -11.63 26.12
C LEU A 131 37.97 -12.51 25.92
N PRO A 132 37.55 -12.78 24.68
CA PRO A 132 36.40 -13.63 24.42
C PRO A 132 36.70 -15.07 24.83
N THR A 133 35.69 -15.77 25.35
CA THR A 133 35.81 -17.17 25.77
C THR A 133 35.62 -18.16 24.61
N ASN A 134 35.13 -17.69 23.46
CA ASN A 134 34.83 -18.49 22.28
C ASN A 134 34.87 -17.65 20.99
N ASP A 135 34.97 -18.33 19.85
CA ASP A 135 34.83 -17.71 18.53
C ASP A 135 33.38 -17.30 18.22
N CYS A 136 33.19 -16.52 17.15
CA CYS A 136 31.87 -16.09 16.69
C CYS A 136 30.98 -17.28 16.28
N LEU A 137 29.85 -17.47 16.97
CA LEU A 137 28.92 -18.58 16.73
C LEU A 137 27.79 -18.26 15.73
N THR A 138 27.77 -17.06 15.14
CA THR A 138 26.61 -16.57 14.38
C THR A 138 26.37 -17.29 13.05
N LYS A 139 27.37 -17.98 12.47
CA LYS A 139 27.26 -18.61 11.13
C LYS A 139 26.24 -19.76 11.07
N GLY A 140 25.85 -20.34 12.22
CA GLY A 140 24.82 -21.36 12.33
C GLY A 140 23.72 -21.04 13.35
N LEU A 141 23.70 -19.81 13.87
CA LEU A 141 22.71 -19.40 14.86
C LEU A 141 21.36 -19.20 14.17
N LEU A 142 20.39 -20.02 14.55
CA LEU A 142 19.01 -19.91 14.10
C LEU A 142 18.37 -18.66 14.69
N LEU A 143 17.71 -17.87 13.84
CA LEU A 143 16.94 -16.70 14.28
C LEU A 143 15.63 -17.15 14.94
N ASP A 144 15.04 -16.25 15.72
CA ASP A 144 13.77 -16.52 16.38
C ASP A 144 12.68 -16.96 15.40
N GLY A 145 11.81 -17.86 15.83
CA GLY A 145 10.78 -18.49 14.98
C GLY A 145 11.28 -19.53 13.97
N SER A 146 12.59 -19.70 13.75
CA SER A 146 13.09 -20.65 12.73
C SER A 146 13.27 -22.10 13.22
N LYS A 147 13.37 -22.32 14.54
CA LYS A 147 13.65 -23.64 15.11
C LYS A 147 12.49 -24.61 14.87
N GLY A 148 12.73 -25.66 14.09
CA GLY A 148 11.71 -26.66 13.75
C GLY A 148 10.76 -26.23 12.63
N TRP A 149 11.01 -25.08 11.99
CA TRP A 149 10.24 -24.62 10.85
C TRP A 149 10.44 -25.55 9.65
N SER A 150 9.34 -25.85 8.96
CA SER A 150 9.36 -26.37 7.60
C SER A 150 8.30 -25.68 6.76
N PRO A 151 8.40 -25.70 5.42
CA PRO A 151 7.42 -25.05 4.55
C PRO A 151 5.97 -25.51 4.75
N LEU A 152 5.78 -26.72 5.30
CA LEU A 152 4.46 -27.34 5.46
C LEU A 152 3.99 -27.41 6.92
N ILE A 153 4.88 -27.55 7.89
CA ILE A 153 4.52 -27.90 9.27
C ILE A 153 3.60 -26.84 9.91
N PRO A 154 4.04 -25.59 10.17
CA PRO A 154 3.17 -24.56 10.72
C PRO A 154 1.98 -24.25 9.82
N LYS A 155 2.11 -24.41 8.49
CA LYS A 155 0.99 -24.14 7.58
C LYS A 155 -0.15 -25.15 7.76
N MET A 156 0.16 -26.44 7.84
CA MET A 156 -0.87 -27.48 7.86
C MET A 156 -1.51 -27.62 9.24
N SER A 157 -0.71 -27.54 10.30
CA SER A 157 -1.18 -27.61 11.69
C SER A 157 -2.11 -26.46 12.05
N LEU A 158 -1.80 -25.21 11.66
CA LEU A 158 -2.68 -24.07 11.92
C LEU A 158 -4.05 -24.23 11.24
N ILE A 159 -4.11 -24.92 10.09
CA ILE A 159 -5.36 -25.21 9.39
C ILE A 159 -6.10 -26.36 10.07
N GLN A 160 -5.43 -27.49 10.30
CA GLN A 160 -6.05 -28.73 10.78
C GLN A 160 -6.42 -28.67 12.26
N ASP A 161 -5.53 -28.13 13.09
CA ASP A 161 -5.66 -28.17 14.55
C ASP A 161 -6.43 -26.95 15.08
N LEU A 162 -6.27 -25.79 14.44
CA LEU A 162 -6.80 -24.50 14.92
C LEU A 162 -7.90 -23.91 14.01
N GLY A 163 -8.17 -24.54 12.86
CA GLY A 163 -9.22 -24.11 11.95
C GLY A 163 -9.00 -22.74 11.31
N ILE A 164 -7.73 -22.35 11.07
CA ILE A 164 -7.39 -21.06 10.47
C ILE A 164 -7.54 -21.11 8.95
N ASP A 165 -7.95 -19.96 8.37
CA ASP A 165 -8.03 -19.79 6.92
C ASP A 165 -6.68 -20.11 6.23
N PRO A 166 -6.67 -20.88 5.12
CA PRO A 166 -5.43 -21.29 4.47
C PRO A 166 -4.51 -20.15 4.01
N LYS A 167 -5.06 -19.00 3.60
CA LYS A 167 -4.24 -17.84 3.20
C LYS A 167 -3.60 -17.19 4.42
N VAL A 168 -4.36 -17.06 5.51
CA VAL A 168 -3.85 -16.56 6.80
C VAL A 168 -2.77 -17.50 7.35
N SER A 169 -3.01 -18.81 7.35
CA SER A 169 -2.02 -19.80 7.80
C SER A 169 -0.71 -19.70 7.01
N HIS A 170 -0.80 -19.55 5.69
CA HIS A 170 0.39 -19.36 4.85
C HIS A 170 1.15 -18.08 5.22
N HIS A 171 0.44 -16.96 5.39
CA HIS A 171 1.02 -15.68 5.81
C HIS A 171 1.74 -15.79 7.16
N LEU A 172 1.07 -16.34 8.17
CA LEU A 172 1.63 -16.46 9.52
C LEU A 172 2.87 -17.35 9.53
N SER A 173 2.82 -18.51 8.85
CA SER A 173 3.96 -19.41 8.70
C SER A 173 5.15 -18.75 7.97
N ALA A 174 4.88 -17.98 6.91
CA ALA A 174 5.92 -17.32 6.13
C ALA A 174 6.55 -16.12 6.86
N THR A 175 5.79 -15.46 7.74
CA THR A 175 6.23 -14.24 8.45
C THR A 175 6.86 -14.55 9.80
N TYR A 176 6.23 -15.42 10.60
CA TYR A 176 6.63 -15.70 11.99
C TYR A 176 7.28 -17.07 12.17
N GLY A 177 7.29 -17.91 11.14
CA GLY A 177 7.78 -19.27 11.25
C GLY A 177 7.00 -20.06 12.30
N MET A 178 7.72 -20.66 13.25
CA MET A 178 7.13 -21.38 14.39
C MET A 178 6.53 -20.45 15.45
N ASN A 179 6.87 -19.17 15.47
CA ASN A 179 6.22 -18.21 16.36
C ASN A 179 4.76 -17.95 15.94
N ALA A 180 4.32 -18.42 14.77
CA ALA A 180 2.93 -18.36 14.34
C ALA A 180 1.97 -19.00 15.37
N TYR A 181 2.40 -20.02 16.11
CA TYR A 181 1.59 -20.62 17.19
C TYR A 181 1.38 -19.63 18.35
N ASP A 182 2.42 -18.89 18.75
CA ASP A 182 2.33 -17.86 19.79
C ASP A 182 1.48 -16.66 19.33
N VAL A 183 1.52 -16.33 18.03
CA VAL A 183 0.64 -15.30 17.45
C VAL A 183 -0.81 -15.73 17.58
N VAL A 184 -1.10 -16.99 17.22
CA VAL A 184 -2.46 -17.54 17.20
C VAL A 184 -2.97 -17.90 18.60
N SER A 185 -2.11 -18.11 19.59
CA SER A 185 -2.55 -18.39 20.96
C SER A 185 -3.39 -17.25 21.56
N ASN A 186 -3.27 -16.04 21.00
CA ASN A 186 -4.07 -14.87 21.36
C ASN A 186 -5.21 -14.56 20.35
N ALA A 187 -5.49 -15.47 19.42
CA ALA A 187 -6.54 -15.32 18.44
C ALA A 187 -7.92 -15.54 19.06
N GLU A 188 -8.84 -14.62 18.77
CA GLU A 188 -10.24 -14.76 19.15
C GLU A 188 -10.99 -15.62 18.11
N LEU A 189 -12.14 -16.17 18.51
CA LEU A 189 -13.05 -16.85 17.59
C LEU A 189 -13.49 -15.92 16.46
N SER A 190 -13.58 -16.45 15.24
CA SER A 190 -13.96 -15.70 14.05
C SER A 190 -15.46 -15.37 13.98
N ASN A 191 -16.28 -16.04 14.81
CA ASN A 191 -17.75 -16.07 14.75
C ASN A 191 -18.33 -16.60 13.43
N LYS A 192 -17.56 -17.37 12.66
CA LYS A 192 -18.00 -18.07 11.44
C LYS A 192 -17.94 -19.58 11.67
N LYS A 193 -18.66 -20.36 10.84
CA LYS A 193 -18.49 -21.83 10.80
C LYS A 193 -17.08 -22.21 10.35
N TRP A 194 -16.50 -21.42 9.46
CA TRP A 194 -15.13 -21.51 8.99
C TRP A 194 -14.66 -20.13 8.50
N PRO A 195 -13.41 -19.72 8.76
CA PRO A 195 -12.44 -20.30 9.70
C PRO A 195 -12.97 -20.30 11.15
N ILE A 196 -12.41 -21.10 12.05
CA ILE A 196 -12.82 -21.18 13.47
C ILE A 196 -12.17 -20.07 14.30
N LEU A 197 -10.85 -19.95 14.21
CA LEU A 197 -10.05 -18.95 14.92
C LEU A 197 -9.56 -17.84 13.98
N GLY A 198 -9.36 -16.67 14.56
CA GLY A 198 -8.79 -15.51 13.90
C GLY A 198 -9.85 -14.57 13.33
N LYS A 199 -9.93 -13.38 13.91
CA LYS A 199 -10.63 -12.24 13.32
C LYS A 199 -9.66 -11.47 12.43
N LYS A 200 -10.03 -11.27 11.16
CA LYS A 200 -9.22 -10.50 10.22
C LYS A 200 -9.29 -9.00 10.53
N LEU A 201 -8.18 -8.30 10.29
CA LEU A 201 -8.16 -6.84 10.27
C LEU A 201 -8.92 -6.30 9.05
N HIS A 202 -8.66 -6.88 7.87
CA HIS A 202 -9.29 -6.54 6.59
C HIS A 202 -9.76 -7.82 5.88
N GLU A 203 -10.88 -7.78 5.16
CA GLU A 203 -11.45 -8.98 4.53
C GLU A 203 -10.54 -9.59 3.43
N ASN A 204 -10.00 -8.71 2.57
CA ASN A 204 -9.14 -9.06 1.43
C ASN A 204 -7.68 -9.41 1.79
N TYR A 205 -7.21 -9.13 3.01
CA TYR A 205 -5.82 -9.37 3.40
C TYR A 205 -5.70 -10.43 4.50
N PRO A 206 -4.60 -11.20 4.54
CA PRO A 206 -4.46 -12.33 5.45
C PRO A 206 -4.01 -11.93 6.87
N TYR A 207 -4.29 -10.70 7.30
CA TYR A 207 -3.83 -10.18 8.60
C TYR A 207 -4.89 -10.31 9.69
N LEU A 208 -4.50 -10.78 10.87
CA LEU A 208 -5.35 -10.99 12.03
C LEU A 208 -5.19 -9.89 13.10
N GLU A 209 -6.25 -9.68 13.88
CA GLU A 209 -6.20 -8.79 15.05
C GLU A 209 -5.15 -9.21 16.09
N CYS A 210 -4.91 -10.52 16.25
CA CYS A 210 -3.92 -11.03 17.20
C CYS A 210 -2.48 -10.71 16.80
N GLU A 211 -2.20 -10.47 15.51
CA GLU A 211 -0.87 -10.00 15.07
C GLU A 211 -0.54 -8.61 15.65
N VAL A 212 -1.56 -7.76 15.87
CA VAL A 212 -1.36 -6.45 16.53
C VAL A 212 -0.93 -6.65 17.98
N LYS A 213 -1.57 -7.56 18.71
CA LYS A 213 -1.20 -7.91 20.09
C LYS A 213 0.21 -8.51 20.15
N TYR A 214 0.52 -9.40 19.22
CA TYR A 214 1.86 -10.00 19.13
C TYR A 214 2.93 -8.97 18.76
N SER A 215 2.61 -8.02 17.88
CA SER A 215 3.51 -6.92 17.51
C SER A 215 3.96 -6.10 18.72
N ILE A 216 3.07 -5.91 19.71
CA ILE A 216 3.40 -5.21 20.96
C ILE A 216 4.40 -6.01 21.79
N LYS A 217 4.27 -7.35 21.84
CA LYS A 217 5.27 -8.24 22.44
C LYS A 217 6.62 -8.14 21.72
N GLU A 218 6.59 -7.89 20.41
CA GLU A 218 7.77 -7.59 19.60
C GLU A 218 8.20 -6.10 19.65
N TYR A 219 7.89 -5.41 20.75
CA TYR A 219 8.30 -4.02 21.01
C TYR A 219 7.78 -2.98 20.01
N ALA A 220 6.62 -3.21 19.38
CA ALA A 220 5.93 -2.16 18.64
C ALA A 220 5.35 -1.13 19.62
N CYS A 221 5.83 0.11 19.53
CA CYS A 221 5.46 1.20 20.44
C CYS A 221 4.53 2.23 19.80
N SER A 222 4.37 2.20 18.48
CA SER A 222 3.52 3.08 17.69
C SER A 222 2.68 2.29 16.69
N ALA A 223 1.55 2.84 16.26
CA ALA A 223 0.76 2.25 15.19
C ALA A 223 1.54 2.17 13.87
N VAL A 224 2.48 3.11 13.64
CA VAL A 224 3.42 3.06 12.51
C VAL A 224 4.30 1.80 12.56
N ASP A 225 4.79 1.38 13.73
CA ASP A 225 5.57 0.13 13.87
C ASP A 225 4.77 -1.08 13.37
N VAL A 226 3.48 -1.14 13.71
CA VAL A 226 2.62 -2.26 13.33
C VAL A 226 2.36 -2.27 11.83
N ILE A 227 1.89 -1.16 11.26
CA ILE A 227 1.48 -1.12 9.84
C ILE A 227 2.66 -1.17 8.87
N SER A 228 3.84 -0.70 9.28
CA SER A 228 5.02 -0.57 8.40
C SER A 228 6.07 -1.65 8.64
N ARG A 229 6.34 -2.08 9.88
CA ARG A 229 7.48 -2.97 10.18
C ARG A 229 7.07 -4.39 10.54
N ARG A 230 5.94 -4.58 11.21
CA ARG A 230 5.48 -5.91 11.66
C ARG A 230 4.58 -6.57 10.61
N ILE A 231 3.42 -5.97 10.33
CA ILE A 231 2.43 -6.50 9.39
C ILE A 231 2.74 -6.06 7.95
N ARG A 232 3.35 -4.89 7.78
CA ARG A 232 3.80 -4.32 6.48
C ARG A 232 2.67 -4.03 5.47
N ILE A 233 1.42 -3.96 5.90
CA ILE A 233 0.28 -3.64 5.02
C ILE A 233 0.42 -2.26 4.35
N ALA A 234 1.08 -1.30 4.99
CA ALA A 234 1.31 0.04 4.41
C ALA A 234 2.11 0.00 3.09
N PHE A 235 2.98 -1.01 2.94
CA PHE A 235 3.76 -1.25 1.72
C PHE A 235 2.98 -2.03 0.65
N VAL A 236 1.87 -2.67 1.04
CA VAL A 236 1.03 -3.46 0.14
C VAL A 236 -0.10 -2.60 -0.42
N ASN A 237 -0.82 -1.88 0.44
CA ASN A 237 -1.93 -1.02 0.03
C ASN A 237 -2.23 0.04 1.10
N VAL A 238 -2.07 1.32 0.74
CA VAL A 238 -2.29 2.44 1.67
C VAL A 238 -3.76 2.63 2.05
N TYR A 239 -4.70 2.34 1.17
CA TYR A 239 -6.14 2.49 1.42
C TYR A 239 -6.66 1.41 2.35
N ALA A 240 -6.28 0.15 2.09
CA ALA A 240 -6.59 -0.95 3.00
C ALA A 240 -5.99 -0.72 4.39
N THR A 241 -4.81 -0.06 4.45
CA THR A 241 -4.20 0.34 5.72
C THR A 241 -5.03 1.41 6.43
N LEU A 242 -5.52 2.42 5.70
CA LEU A 242 -6.36 3.49 6.22
C LEU A 242 -7.66 2.94 6.84
N GLU A 243 -8.31 2.00 6.15
CA GLU A 243 -9.56 1.37 6.62
C GLU A 243 -9.39 0.64 7.96
N ILE A 244 -8.27 -0.07 8.15
CA ILE A 244 -8.04 -0.84 9.38
C ILE A 244 -7.33 -0.05 10.48
N LEU A 245 -6.84 1.15 10.18
CA LEU A 245 -6.05 1.94 11.13
C LEU A 245 -6.79 2.22 12.45
N PRO A 246 -8.09 2.62 12.47
CA PRO A 246 -8.82 2.80 13.72
C PRO A 246 -8.88 1.53 14.56
N LYS A 247 -9.00 0.36 13.91
CA LYS A 247 -9.07 -0.94 14.56
C LYS A 247 -7.74 -1.31 15.21
N ILE A 248 -6.62 -1.10 14.50
CA ILE A 248 -5.26 -1.32 15.02
C ILE A 248 -5.02 -0.42 16.24
N ILE A 249 -5.30 0.88 16.12
CA ILE A 249 -5.09 1.84 17.22
C ILE A 249 -5.94 1.49 18.43
N ASN A 250 -7.19 1.05 18.25
CA ASN A 250 -8.04 0.62 19.35
C ASN A 250 -7.48 -0.61 20.08
N ILE A 251 -6.96 -1.60 19.33
CA ILE A 251 -6.31 -2.78 19.93
C ILE A 251 -5.07 -2.35 20.71
N MET A 252 -4.18 -1.56 20.10
CA MET A 252 -2.98 -1.08 20.76
C MET A 252 -3.30 -0.23 21.99
N ALA A 253 -4.30 0.64 21.92
CA ALA A 253 -4.72 1.48 23.03
C ALA A 253 -5.22 0.67 24.22
N LYS A 254 -5.91 -0.44 23.97
CA LYS A 254 -6.36 -1.35 25.02
C LYS A 254 -5.19 -2.06 25.69
N GLU A 255 -4.24 -2.56 24.91
CA GLU A 255 -3.08 -3.32 25.42
C GLU A 255 -2.03 -2.43 26.10
N LEU A 256 -1.84 -1.20 25.61
CA LEU A 256 -0.85 -0.23 26.11
C LEU A 256 -1.44 0.85 27.01
N ASN A 257 -2.74 0.77 27.34
CA ASN A 257 -3.47 1.75 28.15
C ASN A 257 -3.36 3.20 27.62
N TRP A 258 -3.51 3.39 26.30
CA TRP A 258 -3.48 4.73 25.71
C TRP A 258 -4.79 5.49 25.95
N ASN A 259 -4.67 6.78 26.25
CA ASN A 259 -5.80 7.70 26.31
C ASN A 259 -6.22 8.19 24.91
N GLU A 260 -7.37 8.87 24.83
CA GLU A 260 -7.89 9.40 23.56
C GLU A 260 -6.95 10.41 22.89
N THR A 261 -6.19 11.20 23.66
CA THR A 261 -5.16 12.10 23.13
C THR A 261 -4.07 11.34 22.39
N ARG A 262 -3.57 10.23 22.97
CA ARG A 262 -2.56 9.38 22.33
C ARG A 262 -3.13 8.67 21.11
N LYS A 263 -4.36 8.15 21.17
CA LYS A 263 -5.02 7.53 20.02
C LYS A 263 -5.13 8.49 18.84
N LYS A 264 -5.53 9.74 19.10
CA LYS A 264 -5.59 10.79 18.08
C LYS A 264 -4.21 11.07 17.49
N LYS A 265 -3.18 11.21 18.33
CA LYS A 265 -1.80 11.42 17.87
C LYS A 265 -1.31 10.27 16.98
N GLU A 266 -1.52 9.03 17.39
CA GLU A 266 -1.14 7.84 16.60
C GLU A 266 -1.84 7.81 15.25
N TYR A 267 -3.12 8.19 15.21
CA TYR A 267 -3.86 8.31 13.96
C TYR A 267 -3.24 9.38 13.06
N GLU A 268 -2.99 10.59 13.58
CA GLU A 268 -2.37 11.69 12.84
C GLU A 268 -0.96 11.31 12.32
N ASP A 269 -0.12 10.71 13.16
CA ASP A 269 1.23 10.25 12.82
C ASP A 269 1.19 9.18 11.71
N CYS A 270 0.25 8.22 11.79
CA CYS A 270 0.05 7.21 10.74
C CYS A 270 -0.44 7.83 9.44
N ILE A 271 -1.37 8.77 9.49
CA ILE A 271 -1.86 9.47 8.31
C ILE A 271 -0.72 10.23 7.64
N ASN A 272 0.10 10.95 8.42
CA ASN A 272 1.29 11.63 7.89
C ASN A 272 2.26 10.63 7.25
N PHE A 273 2.55 9.50 7.90
CA PHE A 273 3.41 8.45 7.35
C PHE A 273 2.90 7.88 6.02
N LEU A 274 1.59 7.58 5.92
CA LEU A 274 0.99 7.07 4.68
C LEU A 274 1.07 8.11 3.56
N LYS A 275 0.86 9.38 3.91
CA LYS A 275 0.89 10.55 3.04
C LYS A 275 2.27 10.81 2.45
N THR A 276 3.29 10.88 3.32
CA THR A 276 4.63 11.33 2.95
C THR A 276 5.51 10.16 2.50
N GLN A 277 5.55 9.07 3.27
CA GLN A 277 6.52 8.00 3.05
C GLN A 277 5.96 6.87 2.18
N MET A 278 4.64 6.63 2.19
CA MET A 278 3.99 5.57 1.40
C MET A 278 3.27 6.07 0.13
N GLY A 279 3.43 7.35 -0.20
CA GLY A 279 2.95 7.96 -1.44
C GLY A 279 1.42 8.04 -1.61
N MET A 280 0.66 8.06 -0.50
CA MET A 280 -0.80 8.21 -0.56
C MET A 280 -1.22 9.55 -1.18
N HIS A 281 -0.51 10.65 -0.87
CA HIS A 281 -0.79 11.96 -1.46
C HIS A 281 -0.51 12.04 -2.96
N LEU A 282 0.39 11.20 -3.46
CA LEU A 282 0.76 11.23 -4.86
C LEU A 282 -0.36 10.67 -5.77
N ARG A 283 -1.36 10.00 -5.18
CA ARG A 283 -2.64 9.66 -5.82
C ARG A 283 -3.75 10.68 -5.58
N GLU A 284 -3.58 11.60 -4.62
CA GLU A 284 -4.46 12.76 -4.59
C GLU A 284 -4.18 13.49 -5.90
N ILE A 285 -5.06 13.27 -6.87
CA ILE A 285 -5.15 14.11 -8.06
C ILE A 285 -5.06 15.52 -7.51
N PRO A 286 -4.16 16.36 -8.05
CA PRO A 286 -3.94 17.69 -7.53
C PRO A 286 -5.29 18.29 -7.15
N HIS A 287 -5.33 19.02 -6.04
CA HIS A 287 -6.39 20.01 -5.84
C HIS A 287 -6.28 21.03 -6.99
N GLU A 288 -6.54 20.62 -8.23
CA GLU A 288 -7.17 21.47 -9.21
C GLU A 288 -8.41 21.97 -8.48
N THR A 289 -8.38 23.26 -8.16
CA THR A 289 -9.55 23.99 -7.72
C THR A 289 -10.68 23.63 -8.67
N LEU A 290 -11.69 22.93 -8.14
CA LEU A 290 -12.89 22.63 -8.89
C LEU A 290 -13.42 23.94 -9.46
N THR A 291 -13.74 23.95 -10.75
CA THR A 291 -14.38 25.12 -11.38
C THR A 291 -15.88 25.20 -11.06
N LEU A 292 -16.43 24.16 -10.44
CA LEU A 292 -17.80 24.09 -9.96
C LEU A 292 -18.08 25.07 -8.81
N THR A 293 -19.26 25.68 -8.84
CA THR A 293 -19.78 26.49 -7.71
C THR A 293 -20.26 25.60 -6.57
N GLU A 294 -20.42 26.15 -5.36
CA GLU A 294 -20.94 25.40 -4.20
C GLU A 294 -22.32 24.78 -4.49
N ASP A 295 -23.21 25.52 -5.15
CA ASP A 295 -24.55 25.05 -5.52
C ASP A 295 -24.51 23.85 -6.49
N GLU A 296 -23.58 23.87 -7.45
CA GLU A 296 -23.39 22.76 -8.39
C GLU A 296 -22.83 21.52 -7.69
N ILE A 297 -21.86 21.71 -6.80
CA ILE A 297 -21.32 20.62 -5.97
C ILE A 297 -22.44 20.01 -5.13
N GLU A 298 -23.32 20.80 -4.52
CA GLU A 298 -24.48 20.27 -3.81
C GLU A 298 -25.45 19.51 -4.71
N ASN A 299 -25.69 20.00 -5.93
CA ASN A 299 -26.56 19.32 -6.88
C ASN A 299 -26.00 17.96 -7.30
N PHE A 300 -24.70 17.89 -7.62
CA PHE A 300 -24.04 16.62 -7.95
C PHE A 300 -23.97 15.67 -6.76
N LYS A 301 -23.81 16.17 -5.52
CA LYS A 301 -23.93 15.34 -4.31
C LYS A 301 -25.33 14.75 -4.16
N LYS A 302 -26.38 15.52 -4.46
CA LYS A 302 -27.77 15.00 -4.45
C LYS A 302 -27.95 13.91 -5.51
N GLN A 303 -27.45 14.13 -6.73
CA GLN A 303 -27.49 13.11 -7.79
C GLN A 303 -26.74 11.83 -7.39
N TYR A 304 -25.55 11.96 -6.82
CA TYR A 304 -24.78 10.81 -6.33
C TYR A 304 -25.56 10.01 -5.29
N LYS A 305 -26.20 10.69 -4.32
CA LYS A 305 -27.04 10.02 -3.31
C LYS A 305 -28.26 9.30 -3.89
N ILE A 306 -28.83 9.80 -4.99
CA ILE A 306 -29.92 9.11 -5.69
C ILE A 306 -29.40 7.81 -6.33
N LEU A 307 -28.21 7.85 -6.92
CA LEU A 307 -27.56 6.68 -7.52
C LEU A 307 -27.12 5.65 -6.48
N ASP A 308 -26.64 6.13 -5.33
CA ASP A 308 -26.33 5.31 -4.16
C ASP A 308 -27.57 5.11 -3.27
N SER A 309 -28.67 4.63 -3.86
CA SER A 309 -29.95 4.43 -3.16
C SER A 309 -29.89 3.43 -2.01
N LYS A 310 -28.83 2.60 -1.94
CA LYS A 310 -28.57 1.67 -0.84
C LYS A 310 -27.63 2.24 0.23
N ASN A 311 -27.12 3.46 0.03
CA ASN A 311 -26.18 4.14 0.93
C ASN A 311 -24.95 3.26 1.25
N GLU A 312 -24.42 2.62 0.22
CA GLU A 312 -23.23 1.76 0.29
C GLU A 312 -21.95 2.61 0.30
N GLY A 313 -22.04 3.89 -0.05
CA GLY A 313 -20.93 4.84 -0.08
C GLY A 313 -20.23 4.91 -1.44
N PHE A 314 -20.59 4.04 -2.38
CA PHE A 314 -19.95 3.90 -3.69
C PHE A 314 -20.92 3.47 -4.81
N LEU A 315 -20.56 3.75 -6.07
CA LEU A 315 -21.29 3.31 -7.26
C LEU A 315 -20.50 2.24 -8.03
N THR A 316 -21.13 1.11 -8.32
CA THR A 316 -20.54 0.04 -9.13
C THR A 316 -20.70 0.31 -10.63
N TYR A 317 -19.91 -0.40 -11.45
CA TYR A 317 -20.04 -0.35 -12.92
C TYR A 317 -21.48 -0.52 -13.39
N ASN A 318 -22.21 -1.49 -12.84
CA ASN A 318 -23.60 -1.76 -13.27
C ASN A 318 -24.54 -0.59 -12.98
N ARG A 319 -24.42 0.06 -11.82
CA ARG A 319 -25.24 1.23 -11.48
C ARG A 319 -24.94 2.42 -12.38
N VAL A 320 -23.66 2.67 -12.62
CA VAL A 320 -23.22 3.75 -13.51
C VAL A 320 -23.68 3.46 -14.94
N ALA A 321 -23.62 2.19 -15.34
CA ALA A 321 -24.12 1.73 -16.63
C ALA A 321 -25.62 1.96 -16.79
N GLU A 322 -26.41 1.59 -15.79
CA GLU A 322 -27.86 1.82 -15.74
C GLU A 322 -28.20 3.31 -15.82
N TYR A 323 -27.47 4.14 -15.07
CA TYR A 323 -27.68 5.60 -15.08
C TYR A 323 -27.37 6.20 -16.45
N ILE A 324 -26.21 5.91 -17.02
CA ILE A 324 -25.82 6.47 -18.33
C ILE A 324 -26.77 5.97 -19.42
N ARG A 325 -27.20 4.70 -19.37
CA ARG A 325 -28.20 4.17 -20.31
C ARG A 325 -29.59 4.78 -20.16
N SER A 326 -29.98 5.17 -18.95
CA SER A 326 -31.25 5.88 -18.73
C SER A 326 -31.28 7.25 -19.42
N ILE A 327 -30.11 7.84 -19.65
CA ILE A 327 -29.93 9.13 -20.31
C ILE A 327 -29.66 8.94 -21.82
N ASN A 328 -28.87 7.92 -22.18
CA ASN A 328 -28.50 7.58 -23.55
C ASN A 328 -28.57 6.07 -23.76
N ASN A 329 -29.70 5.62 -24.29
CA ASN A 329 -30.00 4.20 -24.45
C ASN A 329 -29.08 3.50 -25.47
N ASP A 330 -28.44 4.24 -26.37
CA ASP A 330 -27.63 3.72 -27.47
C ASP A 330 -26.12 3.64 -27.17
N ILE A 331 -25.70 3.97 -25.95
CA ILE A 331 -24.28 3.94 -25.58
C ILE A 331 -23.70 2.52 -25.65
N LYS A 332 -22.56 2.37 -26.35
CA LYS A 332 -21.91 1.06 -26.50
C LYS A 332 -21.20 0.65 -25.21
N HIS A 333 -21.09 -0.65 -24.99
CA HIS A 333 -20.34 -1.21 -23.85
C HIS A 333 -18.89 -0.70 -23.78
N THR A 334 -18.24 -0.52 -24.94
CA THR A 334 -16.88 0.01 -25.03
C THR A 334 -16.78 1.46 -24.56
N GLU A 335 -17.76 2.30 -24.90
CA GLU A 335 -17.82 3.72 -24.51
C GLU A 335 -18.10 3.85 -23.02
N LEU A 336 -19.01 3.02 -22.49
CA LEU A 336 -19.34 2.98 -21.08
C LEU A 336 -18.15 2.54 -20.22
N HIS A 337 -17.36 1.59 -20.72
CA HIS A 337 -16.12 1.16 -20.08
C HIS A 337 -15.05 2.28 -20.06
N ILE A 338 -14.97 3.10 -21.11
CA ILE A 338 -14.06 4.25 -21.13
C ILE A 338 -14.51 5.29 -20.10
N ILE A 339 -15.80 5.63 -20.08
CA ILE A 339 -16.37 6.58 -19.10
C ILE A 339 -16.15 6.10 -17.67
N PHE A 340 -16.48 4.84 -17.38
CA PHE A 340 -16.31 4.29 -16.04
C PHE A 340 -14.85 4.34 -15.57
N ASN A 341 -13.90 3.97 -16.43
CA ASN A 341 -12.46 4.04 -16.11
C ASN A 341 -11.92 5.47 -15.96
N GLU A 342 -12.62 6.46 -16.51
CA GLU A 342 -12.25 7.87 -16.36
C GLU A 342 -12.78 8.44 -15.04
N ILE A 343 -13.92 7.94 -14.56
CA ILE A 343 -14.50 8.32 -13.27
C ILE A 343 -13.79 7.58 -12.12
N ASP A 344 -13.59 6.27 -12.23
CA ASP A 344 -12.93 5.43 -11.23
C ASP A 344 -11.41 5.69 -11.23
N MET A 345 -11.00 6.77 -10.56
CA MET A 345 -9.63 7.27 -10.58
C MET A 345 -8.72 6.44 -9.69
N ASN A 346 -9.25 5.87 -8.60
CA ASN A 346 -8.51 5.00 -7.69
C ASN A 346 -8.50 3.51 -8.12
N ARG A 347 -9.35 3.13 -9.11
CA ARG A 347 -9.51 1.79 -9.69
C ARG A 347 -9.87 0.69 -8.73
N ASN A 348 -10.63 1.01 -7.70
CA ASN A 348 -11.18 0.01 -6.79
C ASN A 348 -12.45 -0.67 -7.37
N GLY A 349 -12.89 -0.30 -8.60
CA GLY A 349 -14.11 -0.80 -9.23
C GLY A 349 -15.39 -0.16 -8.67
N GLN A 350 -15.24 0.91 -7.89
CA GLN A 350 -16.25 1.57 -7.09
C GLN A 350 -16.06 3.09 -7.16
N ILE A 351 -16.96 3.79 -7.83
CA ILE A 351 -16.89 5.25 -7.92
C ILE A 351 -17.33 5.85 -6.59
N GLU A 352 -16.42 6.57 -5.94
CA GLU A 352 -16.68 7.32 -4.72
C GLU A 352 -17.19 8.75 -5.03
N MET A 353 -17.83 9.40 -4.05
CA MET A 353 -18.46 10.71 -4.26
C MET A 353 -17.48 11.79 -4.76
N HIS A 354 -16.26 11.80 -4.25
CA HIS A 354 -15.25 12.79 -4.69
C HIS A 354 -14.80 12.54 -6.13
N GLU A 355 -14.80 11.29 -6.58
CA GLU A 355 -14.46 10.92 -7.94
C GLU A 355 -15.56 11.33 -8.91
N PHE A 356 -16.80 11.09 -8.54
CA PHE A 356 -17.97 11.52 -9.30
C PHE A 356 -18.00 13.05 -9.49
N ILE A 357 -17.75 13.83 -8.43
CA ILE A 357 -17.75 15.30 -8.50
C ILE A 357 -16.63 15.82 -9.41
N ARG A 358 -15.42 15.24 -9.31
CA ARG A 358 -14.29 15.61 -10.16
C ARG A 358 -14.55 15.29 -11.63
N PHE A 359 -15.18 14.16 -11.92
CA PHE A 359 -15.57 13.83 -13.28
C PHE A 359 -16.57 14.85 -13.84
N MET A 360 -17.56 15.27 -13.05
CA MET A 360 -18.53 16.30 -13.46
C MET A 360 -17.86 17.67 -13.72
N ASP A 361 -16.86 18.04 -12.91
CA ASP A 361 -16.06 19.25 -13.14
C ASP A 361 -15.25 19.18 -14.45
N LYS A 362 -14.66 18.02 -14.79
CA LYS A 362 -13.96 17.80 -16.06
C LYS A 362 -14.87 17.86 -17.29
N ILE A 363 -16.10 17.37 -17.17
CA ILE A 363 -17.12 17.50 -18.22
C ILE A 363 -17.45 18.97 -18.45
N LYS A 364 -17.68 19.73 -17.38
CA LYS A 364 -18.04 21.15 -17.46
C LYS A 364 -16.90 22.01 -18.00
N SER A 365 -15.69 21.82 -17.49
CA SER A 365 -14.50 22.60 -17.87
C SER A 365 -13.97 22.28 -19.27
N GLY A 366 -14.51 21.25 -19.95
CA GLY A 366 -14.12 20.95 -21.32
C GLY A 366 -12.83 20.12 -21.44
N THR A 367 -12.30 19.58 -20.34
CA THR A 367 -11.00 18.89 -20.27
C THR A 367 -11.07 17.36 -20.33
N SER A 368 -12.26 16.76 -20.23
CA SER A 368 -12.42 15.30 -20.34
C SER A 368 -12.32 14.80 -21.79
N ASN A 369 -11.58 13.72 -22.01
CA ASN A 369 -11.47 13.11 -23.34
C ASN A 369 -12.77 12.43 -23.80
N THR A 370 -13.71 12.14 -22.89
CA THR A 370 -15.03 11.57 -23.23
C THR A 370 -16.14 12.61 -23.41
N ILE A 371 -15.80 13.90 -23.47
CA ILE A 371 -16.78 15.00 -23.64
C ILE A 371 -17.73 14.82 -24.83
N HIS A 372 -17.26 14.24 -25.93
CA HIS A 372 -18.09 13.98 -27.11
C HIS A 372 -19.09 12.84 -26.90
N LEU A 373 -18.85 11.95 -25.93
CA LEU A 373 -19.75 10.87 -25.54
C LEU A 373 -20.77 11.32 -24.46
N THR A 374 -20.45 12.38 -23.72
CA THR A 374 -21.26 12.85 -22.58
C THR A 374 -22.01 14.15 -22.83
N LYS A 375 -21.55 15.07 -23.69
CA LYS A 375 -22.23 16.36 -23.96
C LYS A 375 -23.64 16.20 -24.57
N SER A 376 -23.86 15.20 -25.42
CA SER A 376 -25.18 14.92 -25.98
C SER A 376 -26.17 14.33 -24.97
N SER A 377 -25.67 13.83 -23.83
CA SER A 377 -26.45 13.08 -22.85
C SER A 377 -26.63 13.85 -21.54
N ILE A 378 -25.59 14.52 -21.05
CA ILE A 378 -25.54 15.19 -19.75
C ILE A 378 -25.78 16.71 -19.88
N GLY A 379 -25.61 17.29 -21.07
CA GLY A 379 -25.72 18.73 -21.33
C GLY A 379 -27.12 19.35 -21.22
N ASN A 380 -28.17 18.54 -21.03
CA ASN A 380 -29.56 19.02 -20.86
C ASN A 380 -30.05 19.02 -19.40
N LEU A 381 -29.16 18.88 -18.42
CA LEU A 381 -29.50 18.94 -16.99
C LEU A 381 -29.62 20.40 -16.50
N GLU A 382 -30.48 21.19 -17.14
CA GLU A 382 -31.17 22.27 -16.42
C GLU A 382 -32.37 21.65 -15.69
N VAL A 383 -32.51 22.04 -14.42
CA VAL A 383 -33.49 21.49 -13.48
C VAL A 383 -34.90 21.80 -13.98
N ASP A 384 -35.57 20.84 -14.62
CA ASP A 384 -37.03 20.91 -14.75
C ASP A 384 -37.64 20.43 -13.44
N SER A 385 -37.99 21.43 -12.63
CA SER A 385 -38.65 21.26 -11.33
C SER A 385 -40.03 20.64 -11.52
N GLY A 386 -40.13 19.32 -11.33
CA GLY A 386 -41.35 18.68 -10.88
C GLY A 386 -42.02 17.73 -11.87
N HIS A 387 -42.43 16.59 -11.30
CA HIS A 387 -43.39 15.61 -11.80
C HIS A 387 -42.88 14.52 -12.75
N LEU A 388 -42.67 13.35 -12.15
CA LEU A 388 -42.89 12.06 -12.81
C LEU A 388 -44.34 11.98 -13.32
N LYS A 389 -44.54 12.05 -14.63
CA LYS A 389 -45.72 11.46 -15.28
C LYS A 389 -45.31 10.43 -16.32
N LYS A 390 -45.68 9.17 -16.06
CA LYS A 390 -45.83 8.12 -17.07
C LYS A 390 -46.74 8.64 -18.18
N ARG A 391 -46.27 8.70 -19.43
CA ARG A 391 -47.17 8.67 -20.59
C ARG A 391 -47.53 7.21 -20.87
N SER A 392 -48.71 6.81 -20.40
CA SER A 392 -49.44 5.65 -20.89
C SER A 392 -49.92 5.95 -22.31
N GLY A 393 -49.45 5.19 -23.30
CA GLY A 393 -50.03 5.17 -24.63
C GLY A 393 -51.32 4.36 -24.61
N HIS A 394 -52.45 5.04 -24.83
CA HIS A 394 -53.71 4.48 -25.34
C HIS A 394 -54.38 5.55 -26.20
N GLY A 395 -54.76 5.18 -27.42
CA GLY A 395 -55.51 6.01 -28.34
C GLY A 395 -55.36 5.51 -29.77
N ALA A 396 -56.30 4.65 -30.17
CA ALA A 396 -56.46 4.03 -31.48
C ALA A 396 -57.09 4.99 -32.51
N ASP A 397 -56.99 4.56 -33.77
CA ASP A 397 -57.83 4.83 -34.96
C ASP A 397 -58.05 6.28 -35.43
N GLU A 398 -57.40 6.61 -36.57
CA GLU A 398 -58.05 6.86 -37.87
C GLU A 398 -57.05 6.65 -39.02
#